data_AF-A0A2U3PS45-F1
#
_entry.id   AF-A0A2U3PS45-F1
#
_cell.length_a   1.000
_cell.length_b   1.000
_cell.length_c   1.000
_cell.angle_alpha   90.00
_cell.angle_beta   90.00
_cell.angle_gamma   90.00
#
_symmetry.space_group_name_H-M   'P 1'
#
loop_
_entity.id
_entity.type
_entity.pdbx_description
1 polymer ?
#
loop_
_entity_poly.entity_id
_entity_poly.type
_entity_poly.pdbx_seq_one_letter_code
_entity_poly.pdbx_strand_id
1 'polypeptide(L)'
;MDEVKGIQAARHRLHEAVGSFRPPPPQPLDIFLYLAMSAMQKAIRRGRTELALQAAATLLEQSPERLWRRLACIAFEDVGLGDLELVTLATAAMAGKRVRALLGGEWAVASYLVCRMAETTKCRAADDLLLVAENHLAFQTERLQLGFSTIRELAQVVSSCEPFPVRALAAWYLLGTDRRPSPQLVRRRGDLAALFAALAAILPPDLVEIAREGHRRSGEVLPIFMALLSPHLQHEPVSVEDDDAPPETMVGPVPGFCLDLYTRPGRAALASLIEGPTRTARWVRSHIPPRQRVTFLGTIIFRLEGGCVQSRLRWRIADHLRRVTDYECNGAHCQDATEILGLAQADLGELNAIRAEVMKGWGHVS
;
A
#
# COMPACT_ATOMS: atom_id res chain seq x y z
N MET A 1 12.32 -10.42 -17.17
CA MET A 1 12.83 -9.75 -15.96
C MET A 1 14.30 -10.07 -15.86
N ASP A 2 15.16 -9.07 -15.79
CA ASP A 2 16.60 -9.25 -15.53
C ASP A 2 16.83 -9.95 -14.18
N GLU A 3 17.95 -10.64 -14.06
CA GLU A 3 18.38 -11.34 -12.85
C GLU A 3 18.46 -10.35 -11.67
N VAL A 4 17.53 -10.47 -10.71
CA VAL A 4 17.50 -9.62 -9.53
C VAL A 4 18.64 -10.04 -8.61
N LYS A 5 19.72 -9.26 -8.58
CA LYS A 5 20.89 -9.57 -7.73
C LYS A 5 20.61 -9.16 -6.28
N GLY A 6 21.02 -10.01 -5.32
CA GLY A 6 20.86 -9.81 -3.88
C GLY A 6 21.24 -8.44 -3.28
N ILE A 7 20.86 -8.21 -2.01
CA ILE A 7 20.80 -6.87 -1.38
C ILE A 7 22.16 -6.14 -1.36
N GLN A 8 23.28 -6.85 -1.27
CA GLN A 8 24.61 -6.23 -1.30
C GLN A 8 24.94 -5.63 -2.67
N ALA A 9 24.62 -6.34 -3.75
CA ALA A 9 24.80 -5.82 -5.09
C ALA A 9 23.88 -4.61 -5.35
N ALA A 10 22.67 -4.65 -4.80
CA ALA A 10 21.72 -3.53 -4.88
C ALA A 10 22.25 -2.26 -4.18
N ARG A 11 23.03 -2.37 -3.09
CA ARG A 11 23.69 -1.19 -2.48
C ARG A 11 24.68 -0.53 -3.41
N HIS A 12 25.47 -1.31 -4.14
CA HIS A 12 26.43 -0.78 -5.09
C HIS A 12 25.73 -0.06 -6.25
N ARG A 13 24.69 -0.69 -6.83
CA ARG A 13 23.87 -0.05 -7.87
C ARG A 13 23.18 1.21 -7.39
N LEU A 14 22.67 1.20 -6.15
CA LEU A 14 22.07 2.39 -5.55
C LEU A 14 23.10 3.51 -5.38
N HIS A 15 24.33 3.20 -4.96
CA HIS A 15 25.41 4.18 -4.84
C HIS A 15 25.73 4.82 -6.19
N GLU A 16 25.90 4.03 -7.24
CA GLU A 16 26.16 4.53 -8.60
C GLU A 16 24.99 5.40 -9.10
N ALA A 17 23.77 4.91 -8.93
CA ALA A 17 22.57 5.62 -9.38
C ALA A 17 22.40 6.96 -8.66
N VAL A 18 22.54 6.99 -7.33
CA VAL A 18 22.46 8.25 -6.56
C VAL A 18 23.64 9.17 -6.87
N GLY A 19 24.84 8.64 -7.10
CA GLY A 19 26.01 9.44 -7.50
C GLY A 19 25.86 10.14 -8.85
N SER A 20 25.11 9.54 -9.78
CA SER A 20 24.76 10.15 -11.07
C SER A 20 23.52 11.06 -11.01
N PHE A 21 22.72 10.95 -9.96
CA PHE A 21 21.48 11.68 -9.78
C PHE A 21 21.76 13.08 -9.24
N ARG A 22 21.11 14.09 -9.83
CA ARG A 22 21.16 15.48 -9.33
C ARG A 22 19.91 15.73 -8.48
N PRO A 23 20.01 15.66 -7.14
CA PRO A 23 18.83 15.84 -6.30
C PRO A 23 18.29 17.26 -6.45
N PRO A 24 16.97 17.45 -6.65
CA PRO A 24 16.37 18.78 -6.66
C PRO A 24 16.52 19.42 -5.27
N PRO A 25 16.50 20.76 -5.15
CA PRO A 25 16.46 21.39 -3.83
C PRO A 25 15.19 20.94 -3.07
N PRO A 26 15.27 20.63 -1.77
CA PRO A 26 14.09 20.26 -0.98
C PRO A 26 13.14 21.47 -0.90
N GLN A 27 11.87 21.24 -1.20
CA GLN A 27 10.80 22.24 -1.18
C GLN A 27 9.64 21.73 -0.31
N PRO A 28 9.72 21.84 1.02
CA PRO A 28 8.68 21.34 1.91
C PRO A 28 7.36 22.11 1.70
N LEU A 29 6.25 21.39 1.81
CA LEU A 29 4.90 21.95 1.94
C LEU A 29 4.65 22.41 3.39
N ASP A 30 3.93 23.52 3.53
CA ASP A 30 3.36 23.99 4.81
C ASP A 30 2.09 23.18 5.14
N ILE A 31 2.30 21.92 5.53
CA ILE A 31 1.24 21.00 5.93
C ILE A 31 1.70 20.16 7.13
N PHE A 32 0.73 19.66 7.89
CA PHE A 32 1.01 18.79 9.02
C PHE A 32 1.48 17.39 8.57
N LEU A 33 2.30 16.76 9.43
CA LEU A 33 2.96 15.48 9.22
C LEU A 33 2.09 14.37 8.58
N TYR A 34 0.87 14.16 9.08
CA TYR A 34 0.00 13.10 8.56
C TYR A 34 -0.54 13.38 7.15
N LEU A 35 -0.74 14.65 6.79
CA LEU A 35 -1.13 15.03 5.44
C LEU A 35 0.04 14.84 4.48
N ALA A 36 1.26 15.18 4.90
CA ALA A 36 2.47 14.91 4.10
C ALA A 36 2.67 13.40 3.86
N MET A 37 2.41 12.54 4.86
CA MET A 37 2.45 11.08 4.68
C MET A 37 1.43 10.60 3.63
N SER A 38 0.20 11.09 3.72
CA SER A 38 -0.87 10.75 2.78
C SER A 38 -0.54 11.25 1.36
N ALA A 39 -0.10 12.51 1.25
CA ALA A 39 0.23 13.16 0.00
C ALA A 39 1.39 12.45 -0.71
N MET A 40 2.51 12.17 -0.02
CA MET A 40 3.66 11.50 -0.62
C MET A 40 3.28 10.16 -1.24
N GLN A 41 2.56 9.30 -0.48
CA GLN A 41 2.20 7.96 -0.95
C GLN A 41 1.26 8.03 -2.17
N LYS A 42 0.22 8.86 -2.12
CA LYS A 42 -0.76 8.96 -3.22
C LYS A 42 -0.20 9.69 -4.43
N ALA A 43 0.68 10.66 -4.24
CA ALA A 43 1.39 11.31 -5.32
C ALA A 43 2.30 10.32 -6.05
N ILE A 44 3.02 9.44 -5.32
CA ILE A 44 3.79 8.35 -5.93
C ILE A 44 2.90 7.41 -6.74
N ARG A 45 1.76 6.96 -6.17
CA ARG A 45 0.79 6.11 -6.89
C ARG A 45 0.36 6.72 -8.22
N ARG A 46 0.09 8.03 -8.23
CA ARG A 46 -0.42 8.79 -9.39
C ARG A 46 0.66 9.42 -10.27
N GLY A 47 1.94 9.07 -10.07
CA GLY A 47 3.06 9.64 -10.83
C GLY A 47 3.21 11.17 -10.72
N ARG A 48 2.74 11.77 -9.62
CA ARG A 48 2.89 13.20 -9.32
C ARG A 48 4.23 13.47 -8.64
N THR A 49 5.33 13.35 -9.39
CA THR A 49 6.70 13.43 -8.87
C THR A 49 6.98 14.69 -8.06
N GLU A 50 6.56 15.87 -8.54
CA GLU A 50 6.79 17.13 -7.82
C GLU A 50 6.11 17.15 -6.45
N LEU A 51 4.80 16.85 -6.39
CA LEU A 51 4.05 16.77 -5.14
C LEU A 51 4.63 15.71 -4.20
N ALA A 52 5.06 14.57 -4.74
CA ALA A 52 5.69 13.52 -3.96
C ALA A 52 7.01 13.98 -3.32
N LEU A 53 7.84 14.70 -4.08
CA LEU A 53 9.10 15.28 -3.59
C LEU A 53 8.86 16.33 -2.52
N GLN A 54 7.90 17.25 -2.73
CA GLN A 54 7.59 18.28 -1.75
C GLN A 54 7.08 17.67 -0.42
N ALA A 55 6.18 16.69 -0.51
CA ALA A 55 5.70 15.95 0.66
C ALA A 55 6.83 15.14 1.33
N ALA A 56 7.73 14.53 0.56
CA ALA A 56 8.90 13.84 1.09
C ALA A 56 9.87 14.79 1.81
N ALA A 57 10.08 16.01 1.27
CA ALA A 57 10.88 17.05 1.92
C ALA A 57 10.26 17.46 3.27
N THR A 58 8.94 17.70 3.32
CA THR A 58 8.21 17.96 4.58
C THR A 58 8.42 16.84 5.59
N LEU A 59 8.32 15.57 5.16
CA LEU A 59 8.53 14.43 6.06
C LEU A 59 9.99 14.30 6.50
N LEU A 60 10.95 14.59 5.64
CA LEU A 60 12.37 14.53 6.01
C LEU A 60 12.71 15.60 7.05
N GLU A 61 12.12 16.79 6.94
CA GLU A 61 12.30 17.87 7.91
C GLU A 61 11.61 17.56 9.25
N GLN A 62 10.33 17.16 9.21
CA GLN A 62 9.53 16.97 10.43
C GLN A 62 9.77 15.61 11.11
N SER A 63 10.02 14.54 10.34
CA SER A 63 10.15 13.17 10.87
C SER A 63 10.84 12.19 9.88
N PRO A 64 12.18 12.22 9.77
CA PRO A 64 12.93 11.33 8.87
C PRO A 64 12.57 9.85 9.02
N GLU A 65 12.40 9.39 10.26
CA GLU A 65 12.01 8.00 10.58
C GLU A 65 10.68 7.60 9.94
N ARG A 66 9.71 8.52 9.85
CA ARG A 66 8.41 8.25 9.22
C ARG A 66 8.51 8.28 7.70
N LEU A 67 9.35 9.14 7.12
CA LEU A 67 9.65 9.12 5.69
C LEU A 67 10.14 7.73 5.27
N TRP A 68 11.19 7.23 5.91
CA TRP A 68 11.80 5.94 5.53
C TRP A 68 10.88 4.76 5.75
N ARG A 69 10.13 4.73 6.85
CA ARG A 69 9.10 3.70 7.06
C ARG A 69 8.01 3.75 6.00
N ARG A 70 7.62 4.94 5.53
CA ARG A 70 6.60 5.08 4.49
C ARG A 70 7.13 4.68 3.12
N LEU A 71 8.37 5.04 2.77
CA LEU A 71 9.03 4.56 1.55
C LEU A 71 9.18 3.04 1.53
N ALA A 72 9.44 2.42 2.70
CA ALA A 72 9.42 0.97 2.86
C ALA A 72 8.08 0.37 2.45
N CYS A 73 6.98 0.89 3.02
CA CYS A 73 5.64 0.42 2.69
C CYS A 73 5.33 0.59 1.20
N ILE A 74 5.59 1.79 0.66
CA ILE A 74 5.32 2.12 -0.76
C ILE A 74 6.07 1.18 -1.71
N ALA A 75 7.32 0.81 -1.40
CA ALA A 75 8.07 -0.12 -2.23
C ALA A 75 7.33 -1.45 -2.41
N PHE A 76 6.78 -2.04 -1.35
CA PHE A 76 6.09 -3.34 -1.44
C PHE A 76 4.60 -3.22 -1.76
N GLU A 77 3.96 -2.11 -1.40
CA GLU A 77 2.53 -1.88 -1.56
C GLU A 77 2.18 -1.33 -2.94
N ASP A 78 2.94 -0.34 -3.43
CA ASP A 78 2.58 0.46 -4.59
C ASP A 78 3.45 0.16 -5.81
N VAL A 79 4.76 -0.05 -5.61
CA VAL A 79 5.66 -0.51 -6.68
C VAL A 79 5.52 -2.01 -6.87
N GLY A 80 5.76 -2.80 -5.82
CA GLY A 80 5.54 -4.24 -5.79
C GLY A 80 6.20 -4.96 -6.96
N LEU A 81 5.43 -5.82 -7.64
CA LEU A 81 5.89 -6.55 -8.83
C LEU A 81 6.03 -5.67 -10.10
N GLY A 82 5.66 -4.39 -10.04
CA GLY A 82 5.82 -3.46 -11.16
C GLY A 82 7.29 -3.16 -11.46
N ASP A 83 8.15 -3.16 -10.43
CA ASP A 83 9.60 -2.93 -10.56
C ASP A 83 10.36 -3.54 -9.37
N LEU A 84 10.65 -4.83 -9.46
CA LEU A 84 11.35 -5.57 -8.41
C LEU A 84 12.77 -5.08 -8.15
N GLU A 85 13.43 -4.51 -9.16
CA GLU A 85 14.75 -3.91 -8.97
C GLU A 85 14.65 -2.68 -8.08
N LEU A 86 13.68 -1.79 -8.34
CA LEU A 86 13.45 -0.63 -7.47
C LEU A 86 13.03 -1.04 -6.05
N VAL A 87 12.21 -2.08 -5.87
CA VAL A 87 11.92 -2.64 -4.55
C VAL A 87 13.20 -3.08 -3.83
N THR A 88 14.12 -3.71 -4.57
CA THR A 88 15.41 -4.16 -4.03
C THR A 88 16.31 -2.98 -3.64
N LEU A 89 16.39 -1.93 -4.47
CA LEU A 89 17.12 -0.70 -4.17
C LEU A 89 16.54 0.03 -2.94
N ALA A 90 15.22 0.17 -2.88
CA ALA A 90 14.54 0.74 -1.71
C ALA A 90 14.85 -0.08 -0.45
N THR A 91 14.86 -1.41 -0.57
CA THR A 91 15.21 -2.32 0.53
C THR A 91 16.65 -2.14 1.01
N ALA A 92 17.59 -1.96 0.08
CA ALA A 92 18.98 -1.64 0.39
C ALA A 92 19.13 -0.28 1.12
N ALA A 93 18.36 0.73 0.72
CA ALA A 93 18.36 2.07 1.34
C ALA A 93 17.85 2.07 2.79
N MET A 94 16.98 1.11 3.15
CA MET A 94 16.46 0.93 4.51
C MET A 94 17.49 0.35 5.49
N ALA A 95 18.71 0.07 5.04
CA ALA A 95 19.72 -0.56 5.88
C ALA A 95 20.08 0.26 7.13
N GLY A 96 19.94 1.58 7.06
CA GLY A 96 20.04 2.52 8.18
C GLY A 96 20.66 3.86 7.76
N LYS A 97 20.61 4.85 8.66
CA LYS A 97 21.13 6.22 8.42
C LYS A 97 22.59 6.26 7.96
N ARG A 98 23.46 5.41 8.54
CA ARG A 98 24.88 5.34 8.15
C ARG A 98 25.05 4.93 6.69
N VAL A 99 24.25 3.99 6.20
CA VAL A 99 24.30 3.54 4.80
C VAL A 99 23.92 4.69 3.89
N ARG A 100 22.83 5.41 4.20
CA ARG A 100 22.39 6.54 3.37
C ARG A 100 23.36 7.71 3.37
N ALA A 101 24.06 7.96 4.49
CA ALA A 101 25.14 8.95 4.53
C ALA A 101 26.27 8.61 3.53
N LEU A 102 26.63 7.33 3.39
CA LEU A 102 27.61 6.86 2.40
C LEU A 102 27.10 6.91 0.96
N LEU A 103 25.77 6.92 0.77
CA LEU A 103 25.13 6.97 -0.54
C LEU A 103 24.85 8.40 -1.03
N GLY A 104 25.36 9.44 -0.34
CA GLY A 104 25.13 10.85 -0.72
C GLY A 104 24.20 11.62 0.21
N GLY A 105 23.75 11.02 1.32
CA GLY A 105 22.91 11.67 2.34
C GLY A 105 21.42 11.36 2.22
N GLU A 106 20.66 11.71 3.26
CA GLU A 106 19.25 11.34 3.36
C GLU A 106 18.42 11.86 2.18
N TRP A 107 18.58 13.14 1.82
CA TRP A 107 17.78 13.76 0.77
C TRP A 107 18.12 13.24 -0.62
N ALA A 108 19.40 13.05 -0.94
CA ALA A 108 19.82 12.52 -2.24
C ALA A 108 19.22 11.13 -2.50
N VAL A 109 19.28 10.25 -1.49
CA VAL A 109 18.70 8.91 -1.60
C VAL A 109 17.17 8.96 -1.61
N ALA A 110 16.54 9.75 -0.73
CA ALA A 110 15.09 9.82 -0.65
C ALA A 110 14.47 10.39 -1.93
N SER A 111 14.98 11.52 -2.44
CA SER A 111 14.50 12.14 -3.66
C SER A 111 14.69 11.26 -4.89
N TYR A 112 15.83 10.56 -5.00
CA TYR A 112 16.05 9.56 -6.04
C TYR A 112 14.96 8.47 -6.02
N LEU A 113 14.73 7.85 -4.85
CA LEU A 113 13.73 6.79 -4.72
C LEU A 113 12.32 7.31 -4.99
N VAL A 114 11.96 8.50 -4.49
CA VAL A 114 10.64 9.10 -4.72
C VAL A 114 10.38 9.34 -6.20
N CYS A 115 11.34 9.91 -6.95
CA CYS A 115 11.19 10.09 -8.39
C CYS A 115 10.99 8.75 -9.10
N ARG A 116 11.86 7.78 -8.83
CA ARG A 116 11.79 6.45 -9.46
C ARG A 116 10.49 5.73 -9.11
N MET A 117 10.03 5.82 -7.86
CA MET A 117 8.78 5.20 -7.43
C MET A 117 7.58 5.86 -8.10
N ALA A 118 7.59 7.19 -8.29
CA ALA A 118 6.52 7.91 -8.99
C ALA A 118 6.45 7.53 -10.48
N GLU A 119 7.61 7.36 -11.13
CA GLU A 119 7.70 7.10 -12.58
C GLU A 119 7.50 5.64 -12.99
N THR A 120 7.80 4.69 -12.09
CA THR A 120 7.81 3.27 -12.46
C THR A 120 6.40 2.65 -12.61
N THR A 121 6.34 1.46 -13.19
CA THR A 121 5.11 0.65 -13.22
C THR A 121 4.67 0.28 -11.80
N LYS A 122 3.37 0.34 -11.52
CA LYS A 122 2.80 0.10 -10.18
C LYS A 122 2.13 -1.27 -10.10
N CYS A 123 2.25 -1.95 -8.97
CA CYS A 123 1.53 -3.20 -8.73
C CYS A 123 1.11 -3.32 -7.27
N ARG A 124 -0.20 -3.26 -7.04
CA ARG A 124 -0.82 -3.38 -5.70
C ARG A 124 -1.29 -4.79 -5.35
N ALA A 125 -0.97 -5.80 -6.18
CA ALA A 125 -1.51 -7.15 -6.03
C ALA A 125 -1.23 -7.80 -4.66
N ALA A 126 -0.09 -7.47 -4.02
CA ALA A 126 0.22 -7.95 -2.69
C ALA A 126 -0.68 -7.33 -1.60
N ASP A 127 -1.06 -6.06 -1.76
CA ASP A 127 -2.01 -5.37 -0.89
C ASP A 127 -3.44 -5.86 -1.14
N ASP A 128 -3.84 -6.03 -2.39
CA ASP A 128 -5.13 -6.62 -2.75
C ASP A 128 -5.24 -8.05 -2.19
N LEU A 129 -4.17 -8.87 -2.29
CA LEU A 129 -4.12 -10.20 -1.68
C LEU A 129 -4.27 -10.14 -0.15
N LEU A 130 -3.63 -9.18 0.51
CA LEU A 130 -3.78 -8.96 1.95
C LEU A 130 -5.24 -8.68 2.30
N LEU A 131 -5.88 -7.77 1.58
CA LEU A 131 -7.26 -7.36 1.84
C LEU A 131 -8.25 -8.50 1.57
N VAL A 132 -8.05 -9.28 0.51
CA VAL A 132 -8.86 -10.48 0.21
C VAL A 132 -8.71 -11.53 1.31
N ALA A 133 -7.47 -11.87 1.68
CA ALA A 133 -7.20 -12.86 2.72
C ALA A 133 -7.81 -12.46 4.07
N GLU A 134 -7.72 -11.17 4.43
CA GLU A 134 -8.22 -10.65 5.70
C GLU A 134 -9.75 -10.53 5.72
N ASN A 135 -10.35 -9.95 4.68
CA ASN A 135 -11.71 -9.40 4.77
C ASN A 135 -12.75 -10.14 3.93
N HIS A 136 -12.35 -10.92 2.92
CA HIS A 136 -13.33 -11.61 2.08
C HIS A 136 -14.05 -12.72 2.86
N LEU A 137 -15.38 -12.79 2.71
CA LEU A 137 -16.22 -13.70 3.50
C LEU A 137 -15.95 -15.17 3.18
N ALA A 138 -15.62 -15.50 1.94
CA ALA A 138 -15.36 -16.89 1.54
C ALA A 138 -14.18 -17.54 2.28
N PHE A 139 -13.25 -16.74 2.84
CA PHE A 139 -12.07 -17.26 3.56
C PHE A 139 -12.22 -17.26 5.09
N GLN A 140 -13.45 -17.08 5.62
CA GLN A 140 -13.68 -17.05 7.06
C GLN A 140 -13.31 -18.38 7.73
N THR A 141 -13.63 -19.50 7.08
CA THR A 141 -13.33 -20.84 7.59
C THR A 141 -11.83 -21.08 7.64
N GLU A 142 -11.11 -20.73 6.58
CA GLU A 142 -9.66 -20.90 6.45
C GLU A 142 -8.92 -20.02 7.45
N ARG A 143 -9.38 -18.78 7.67
CA ARG A 143 -8.84 -17.91 8.73
C ARG A 143 -8.88 -18.60 10.09
N LEU A 144 -9.97 -19.30 10.43
CA LEU A 144 -10.07 -20.03 11.69
C LEU A 144 -9.24 -21.31 11.68
N GLN A 145 -9.43 -22.17 10.68
CA GLN A 145 -8.80 -23.50 10.62
C GLN A 145 -7.26 -23.41 10.59
N LEU A 146 -6.69 -22.57 9.73
CA LEU A 146 -5.24 -22.37 9.65
C LEU A 146 -4.68 -21.76 10.95
N GLY A 147 -5.49 -21.00 11.69
CA GLY A 147 -5.13 -20.47 12.99
C GLY A 147 -4.73 -21.55 13.99
N PHE A 148 -5.28 -22.76 13.86
CA PHE A 148 -5.01 -23.91 14.72
C PHE A 148 -4.09 -24.97 14.10
N SER A 149 -3.69 -24.82 12.84
CA SER A 149 -2.76 -25.74 12.18
C SER A 149 -1.34 -25.69 12.77
N THR A 150 -0.65 -26.81 12.69
CA THR A 150 0.76 -26.93 13.05
C THR A 150 1.66 -26.14 12.10
N ILE A 151 2.88 -25.82 12.54
CA ILE A 151 3.88 -25.12 11.70
C ILE A 151 4.17 -25.91 10.41
N ARG A 152 4.20 -27.25 10.49
CA ARG A 152 4.42 -28.12 9.33
C ARG A 152 3.29 -28.02 8.31
N GLU A 153 2.03 -28.09 8.77
CA GLU A 153 0.86 -27.99 7.90
C GLU A 153 0.80 -26.61 7.22
N LEU A 154 1.05 -25.54 7.98
CA LEU A 154 1.11 -24.19 7.41
C LEU A 154 2.20 -24.07 6.34
N ALA A 155 3.39 -24.63 6.58
CA ALA A 155 4.49 -24.61 5.62
C ALA A 155 4.13 -25.38 4.34
N GLN A 156 3.42 -26.52 4.47
CA GLN A 156 2.91 -27.28 3.32
C GLN A 156 1.88 -26.47 2.52
N VAL A 157 0.96 -25.75 3.19
CA VAL A 157 -0.01 -24.88 2.51
C VAL A 157 0.70 -23.77 1.74
N VAL A 158 1.71 -23.10 2.33
CA VAL A 158 2.48 -22.05 1.65
C VAL A 158 3.11 -22.52 0.34
N SER A 159 3.70 -23.72 0.33
CA SER A 159 4.36 -24.31 -0.84
C SER A 159 3.43 -25.11 -1.76
N SER A 160 2.13 -25.17 -1.47
CA SER A 160 1.13 -25.92 -2.24
C SER A 160 0.59 -25.16 -3.46
N CYS A 161 -0.39 -25.78 -4.14
CA CYS A 161 -1.19 -25.19 -5.22
C CYS A 161 -2.55 -24.63 -4.74
N GLU A 162 -2.76 -24.45 -3.45
CA GLU A 162 -3.97 -23.82 -2.90
C GLU A 162 -4.18 -22.40 -3.45
N PRO A 163 -5.41 -21.85 -3.42
CA PRO A 163 -5.66 -20.46 -3.80
C PRO A 163 -4.78 -19.49 -3.02
N PHE A 164 -4.33 -18.40 -3.67
CA PHE A 164 -3.42 -17.43 -3.04
C PHE A 164 -3.90 -16.90 -1.70
N PRO A 165 -5.18 -16.54 -1.49
CA PRO A 165 -5.64 -16.08 -0.19
C PRO A 165 -5.38 -17.10 0.93
N VAL A 166 -5.55 -18.40 0.65
CA VAL A 166 -5.29 -19.49 1.60
C VAL A 166 -3.78 -19.61 1.89
N ARG A 167 -2.95 -19.56 0.84
CA ARG A 167 -1.48 -19.57 0.98
C ARG A 167 -0.97 -18.35 1.74
N ALA A 168 -1.55 -17.18 1.50
CA ALA A 168 -1.24 -15.93 2.18
C ALA A 168 -1.61 -15.98 3.67
N LEU A 169 -2.79 -16.53 4.01
CA LEU A 169 -3.19 -16.78 5.40
C LEU A 169 -2.21 -17.71 6.11
N ALA A 170 -1.81 -18.81 5.47
CA ALA A 170 -0.84 -19.73 6.05
C ALA A 170 0.53 -19.06 6.27
N ALA A 171 0.98 -18.26 5.30
CA ALA A 171 2.22 -17.49 5.42
C ALA A 171 2.16 -16.44 6.54
N TRP A 172 1.01 -15.76 6.71
CA TRP A 172 0.81 -14.79 7.78
C TRP A 172 0.80 -15.45 9.17
N TYR A 173 0.20 -16.63 9.30
CA TYR A 173 0.29 -17.40 10.54
C TYR A 173 1.71 -17.89 10.86
N LEU A 174 2.49 -18.30 9.85
CA LEU A 174 3.91 -18.61 10.03
C LEU A 174 4.75 -17.37 10.35
N LEU A 175 4.38 -16.20 9.83
CA LEU A 175 5.03 -14.94 10.20
C LEU A 175 4.83 -14.63 11.70
N GLY A 176 3.63 -14.94 12.19
CA GLY A 176 3.19 -14.68 13.56
C GLY A 176 2.23 -13.49 13.61
N THR A 177 0.96 -13.79 13.89
CA THR A 177 -0.09 -12.78 14.07
C THR A 177 0.01 -12.07 15.44
N ASP A 178 0.90 -12.53 16.33
CA ASP A 178 1.33 -11.77 17.51
C ASP A 178 2.21 -10.56 17.16
N ARG A 179 3.02 -10.68 16.11
CA ARG A 179 3.89 -9.61 15.58
C ARG A 179 3.15 -8.72 14.60
N ARG A 180 2.27 -9.31 13.78
CA ARG A 180 1.43 -8.62 12.81
C ARG A 180 -0.03 -8.99 13.02
N PRO A 181 -0.70 -8.35 14.00
CA PRO A 181 -2.07 -8.67 14.33
C PRO A 181 -3.02 -8.21 13.24
N SER A 182 -4.11 -8.96 13.12
CA SER A 182 -5.32 -8.58 12.39
C SER A 182 -6.52 -8.86 13.30
N PRO A 183 -7.56 -8.01 13.31
CA PRO A 183 -8.80 -8.29 14.01
C PRO A 183 -9.51 -9.56 13.54
N GLN A 184 -9.20 -10.04 12.32
CA GLN A 184 -9.85 -11.19 11.69
C GLN A 184 -9.09 -12.51 11.92
N LEU A 185 -7.90 -12.46 12.51
CA LEU A 185 -7.02 -13.62 12.68
C LEU A 185 -6.82 -14.00 14.14
N VAL A 186 -6.67 -15.30 14.38
CA VAL A 186 -6.32 -15.82 15.70
C VAL A 186 -4.90 -15.36 16.04
N ARG A 187 -4.70 -14.79 17.24
CA ARG A 187 -3.36 -14.38 17.68
C ARG A 187 -2.51 -15.60 18.00
N ARG A 188 -1.37 -15.76 17.33
CA ARG A 188 -0.40 -16.83 17.59
C ARG A 188 1.03 -16.40 17.28
N ARG A 189 1.99 -17.06 17.94
CA ARG A 189 3.41 -16.94 17.61
C ARG A 189 3.71 -17.71 16.32
N GLY A 190 4.49 -17.08 15.45
CA GLY A 190 4.96 -17.67 14.20
C GLY A 190 6.31 -18.39 14.29
N ASP A 191 6.74 -18.95 13.17
CA ASP A 191 8.06 -19.52 12.90
C ASP A 191 8.60 -18.97 11.58
N LEU A 192 9.45 -17.94 11.67
CA LEU A 192 10.06 -17.31 10.49
C LEU A 192 11.00 -18.26 9.74
N ALA A 193 11.67 -19.18 10.43
CA ALA A 193 12.59 -20.11 9.78
C ALA A 193 11.79 -21.07 8.88
N ALA A 194 10.69 -21.62 9.40
CA ALA A 194 9.77 -22.44 8.64
C ALA A 194 9.13 -21.67 7.47
N LEU A 195 8.72 -20.40 7.68
CA LEU A 195 8.19 -19.55 6.60
C LEU A 195 9.18 -19.42 5.43
N PHE A 196 10.41 -19.00 5.71
CA PHE A 196 11.39 -18.76 4.66
C PHE A 196 11.92 -20.06 4.05
N ALA A 197 11.90 -21.18 4.79
CA ALA A 197 12.17 -22.50 4.21
C ALA A 197 11.06 -22.92 3.23
N ALA A 198 9.79 -22.68 3.58
CA ALA A 198 8.66 -22.97 2.70
C ALA A 198 8.69 -22.11 1.42
N LEU A 199 9.02 -20.81 1.54
CA LEU A 199 9.20 -19.93 0.38
C LEU A 199 10.39 -20.36 -0.48
N ALA A 200 11.52 -20.73 0.12
CA ALA A 200 12.71 -21.18 -0.61
C ALA A 200 12.49 -22.50 -1.38
N ALA A 201 11.48 -23.30 -1.00
CA ALA A 201 11.12 -24.50 -1.75
C ALA A 201 10.43 -24.20 -3.09
N ILE A 202 9.91 -22.97 -3.28
CA ILE A 202 9.12 -22.59 -4.46
C ILE A 202 9.61 -21.31 -5.16
N LEU A 203 10.57 -20.58 -4.57
CA LEU A 203 11.08 -19.31 -5.09
C LEU A 203 12.60 -19.33 -5.28
N PRO A 204 13.12 -18.55 -6.24
CA PRO A 204 14.57 -18.34 -6.36
C PRO A 204 15.15 -17.63 -5.12
N PRO A 205 16.44 -17.86 -4.79
CA PRO A 205 17.07 -17.33 -3.58
C PRO A 205 16.96 -15.81 -3.41
N ASP A 206 17.11 -15.02 -4.47
CA ASP A 206 17.09 -13.56 -4.39
C ASP A 206 15.70 -13.02 -3.97
N LEU A 207 14.61 -13.62 -4.47
CA LEU A 207 13.25 -13.24 -4.06
C LEU A 207 12.99 -13.57 -2.59
N VAL A 208 13.52 -14.69 -2.10
CA VAL A 208 13.44 -15.04 -0.67
C VAL A 208 14.24 -14.04 0.17
N GLU A 209 15.42 -13.61 -0.29
CA GLU A 209 16.23 -12.59 0.39
C GLU A 209 15.48 -11.25 0.44
N ILE A 210 14.88 -10.81 -0.67
CA ILE A 210 14.10 -9.57 -0.75
C ILE A 210 12.89 -9.61 0.19
N ALA A 211 12.13 -10.71 0.19
CA ALA A 211 10.99 -10.88 1.10
C ALA A 211 11.43 -10.83 2.57
N ARG A 212 12.55 -11.50 2.89
CA ARG A 212 13.09 -11.57 4.25
C ARG A 212 13.59 -10.22 4.74
N GLU A 213 14.41 -9.54 3.95
CA GLU A 213 14.95 -8.24 4.31
C GLU A 213 13.84 -7.19 4.31
N GLY A 214 12.96 -7.21 3.31
CA GLY A 214 11.77 -6.36 3.24
C GLY A 214 10.91 -6.45 4.49
N HIS A 215 10.58 -7.67 4.93
CA HIS A 215 9.83 -7.89 6.18
C HIS A 215 10.61 -7.39 7.39
N ARG A 216 11.89 -7.72 7.49
CA ARG A 216 12.73 -7.31 8.63
C ARG A 216 12.80 -5.79 8.79
N ARG A 217 12.78 -5.03 7.69
CA ARG A 217 12.88 -3.56 7.70
C ARG A 217 11.54 -2.85 7.87
N SER A 218 10.49 -3.36 7.23
CA SER A 218 9.17 -2.73 7.26
C SER A 218 8.30 -3.24 8.42
N GLY A 219 8.53 -4.48 8.86
CA GLY A 219 7.62 -5.23 9.71
C GLY A 219 6.37 -5.72 8.97
N GLU A 220 6.21 -5.45 7.68
CA GLU A 220 4.97 -5.71 6.94
C GLU A 220 4.89 -7.16 6.41
N VAL A 221 3.68 -7.62 6.10
CA VAL A 221 3.42 -8.92 5.44
C VAL A 221 3.56 -8.85 3.91
N LEU A 222 3.44 -7.65 3.34
CA LEU A 222 3.46 -7.39 1.90
C LEU A 222 4.72 -7.94 1.18
N PRO A 223 5.95 -7.87 1.75
CA PRO A 223 7.12 -8.48 1.12
C PRO A 223 6.96 -9.98 0.86
N ILE A 224 6.28 -10.69 1.77
CA ILE A 224 6.02 -12.13 1.63
C ILE A 224 4.94 -12.38 0.56
N PHE A 225 3.87 -11.58 0.56
CA PHE A 225 2.77 -11.75 -0.39
C PHE A 225 3.19 -11.39 -1.82
N MET A 226 4.00 -10.35 -1.99
CA MET A 226 4.65 -10.02 -3.26
C MET A 226 5.48 -11.20 -3.77
N ALA A 227 6.30 -11.81 -2.91
CA ALA A 227 7.14 -12.94 -3.28
C ALA A 227 6.31 -14.18 -3.67
N LEU A 228 5.20 -14.46 -2.97
CA LEU A 228 4.27 -15.54 -3.31
C LEU A 228 3.64 -15.38 -4.71
N LEU A 229 3.34 -14.14 -5.10
CA LEU A 229 2.72 -13.84 -6.40
C LEU A 229 3.73 -13.87 -7.56
N SER A 230 4.99 -13.53 -7.29
CA SER A 230 6.03 -13.30 -8.32
C SER A 230 6.17 -14.40 -9.40
N PRO A 231 6.20 -15.71 -9.08
CA PRO A 231 6.38 -16.75 -10.10
C PRO A 231 5.31 -16.76 -11.19
N HIS A 232 4.09 -16.35 -10.85
CA HIS A 232 2.98 -16.40 -11.80
C HIS A 232 3.05 -15.29 -12.83
N LEU A 233 3.72 -14.17 -12.52
CA LEU A 233 3.81 -13.03 -13.43
C LEU A 233 4.58 -13.39 -14.70
N GLN A 234 5.52 -14.34 -14.60
CA GLN A 234 6.37 -14.76 -15.72
C GLN A 234 5.61 -15.57 -16.78
N HIS A 235 4.42 -16.08 -16.45
CA HIS A 235 3.66 -17.00 -17.30
C HIS A 235 2.33 -16.41 -17.81
N GLU A 236 2.00 -15.18 -17.44
CA GLU A 236 0.77 -14.52 -17.86
C GLU A 236 1.06 -13.37 -18.83
N PRO A 237 0.17 -13.09 -19.79
CA PRO A 237 0.23 -11.85 -20.56
C PRO A 237 0.06 -10.67 -19.60
N VAL A 238 0.89 -9.64 -19.80
CA VAL A 238 0.88 -8.42 -19.01
C VAL A 238 0.59 -7.21 -19.88
N SER A 239 -0.15 -6.25 -19.35
CA SER A 239 -0.26 -4.89 -19.92
C SER A 239 0.02 -3.85 -18.85
N VAL A 240 0.28 -2.62 -19.28
CA VAL A 240 0.45 -1.46 -18.39
C VAL A 240 -0.57 -0.42 -18.78
N GLU A 241 -1.45 -0.06 -17.83
CA GLU A 241 -2.59 0.83 -18.07
C GLU A 241 -2.79 1.77 -16.88
N ASP A 242 -3.24 3.00 -17.13
CA ASP A 242 -3.65 3.91 -16.06
C ASP A 242 -5.00 3.49 -15.51
N ASP A 243 -5.19 3.65 -14.19
CA ASP A 243 -6.52 3.56 -13.62
C ASP A 243 -7.40 4.73 -14.06
N ASP A 244 -8.70 4.49 -14.18
CA ASP A 244 -9.70 5.55 -14.35
C ASP A 244 -9.86 6.33 -13.04
N ALA A 245 -8.96 7.29 -12.83
CA ALA A 245 -8.95 8.15 -11.67
C ALA A 245 -9.84 9.38 -11.91
N PRO A 246 -10.64 9.81 -10.92
CA PRO A 246 -11.44 11.02 -11.04
C PRO A 246 -10.53 12.25 -11.21
N PRO A 247 -11.04 13.32 -11.86
CA PRO A 247 -10.31 14.56 -12.03
C PRO A 247 -9.77 15.12 -10.72
N GLU A 248 -8.53 15.60 -10.76
CA GLU A 248 -7.88 16.16 -9.58
C GLU A 248 -8.47 17.53 -9.24
N THR A 249 -9.00 17.66 -8.03
CA THR A 249 -9.48 18.93 -7.47
C THR A 249 -8.53 19.35 -6.35
N MET A 250 -7.95 20.54 -6.45
CA MET A 250 -7.11 21.09 -5.39
C MET A 250 -7.96 21.49 -4.18
N VAL A 251 -7.50 21.12 -2.98
CA VAL A 251 -8.10 21.45 -1.70
C VAL A 251 -7.02 22.08 -0.82
N GLY A 252 -6.88 23.40 -0.94
CA GLY A 252 -5.75 24.13 -0.36
C GLY A 252 -4.45 23.77 -1.08
N PRO A 253 -3.35 23.44 -0.36
CA PRO A 253 -2.05 23.17 -0.98
C PRO A 253 -1.91 21.77 -1.58
N VAL A 254 -2.91 20.89 -1.42
CA VAL A 254 -2.86 19.50 -1.88
C VAL A 254 -4.12 19.08 -2.63
N PRO A 255 -4.07 18.07 -3.51
CA PRO A 255 -5.25 17.49 -4.12
C PRO A 255 -6.20 16.84 -3.09
N GLY A 256 -7.50 16.79 -3.40
CA GLY A 256 -8.54 16.21 -2.57
C GLY A 256 -8.28 14.74 -2.19
N PHE A 257 -7.66 13.95 -3.07
CA PHE A 257 -7.30 12.56 -2.79
C PHE A 257 -6.34 12.40 -1.60
N CYS A 258 -5.61 13.46 -1.20
CA CYS A 258 -4.74 13.44 -0.03
C CYS A 258 -5.54 13.44 1.29
N LEU A 259 -6.81 13.85 1.27
CA LEU A 259 -7.67 14.05 2.44
C LEU A 259 -8.63 12.87 2.62
N ASP A 260 -8.10 11.75 3.11
CA ASP A 260 -8.84 10.49 3.25
C ASP A 260 -9.04 10.08 4.73
N LEU A 261 -9.50 8.83 4.92
CA LEU A 261 -9.63 8.14 6.21
C LEU A 261 -8.39 8.23 7.12
N TYR A 262 -7.18 8.37 6.57
CA TYR A 262 -5.95 8.39 7.35
C TYR A 262 -5.52 9.80 7.77
N THR A 263 -6.27 10.82 7.36
CA THR A 263 -6.05 12.21 7.78
C THR A 263 -7.22 12.69 8.66
N ARG A 264 -6.93 13.51 9.68
CA ARG A 264 -7.99 14.06 10.55
C ARG A 264 -8.99 14.93 9.76
N PRO A 265 -8.55 15.84 8.88
CA PRO A 265 -9.47 16.61 8.04
C PRO A 265 -10.27 15.72 7.08
N GLY A 266 -9.65 14.70 6.48
CA GLY A 266 -10.37 13.76 5.61
C GLY A 266 -11.47 12.99 6.36
N ARG A 267 -11.19 12.49 7.57
CA ARG A 267 -12.22 11.87 8.43
C ARG A 267 -13.35 12.83 8.80
N ALA A 268 -13.03 14.09 9.10
CA ALA A 268 -14.03 15.11 9.39
C ALA A 268 -14.90 15.42 8.16
N ALA A 269 -14.30 15.50 6.97
CA ALA A 269 -15.03 15.69 5.72
C ALA A 269 -15.96 14.51 5.41
N LEU A 270 -15.49 13.27 5.59
CA LEU A 270 -16.31 12.07 5.45
C LEU A 270 -17.49 12.05 6.44
N ALA A 271 -17.26 12.42 7.71
CA ALA A 271 -18.32 12.53 8.70
C ALA A 271 -19.37 13.60 8.31
N SER A 272 -18.92 14.76 7.83
CA SER A 272 -19.81 15.82 7.35
C SER A 272 -20.64 15.36 6.14
N LEU A 273 -20.01 14.68 5.16
CA LEU A 273 -20.74 14.11 4.02
C LEU A 273 -21.81 13.12 4.48
N ILE A 274 -21.50 12.26 5.46
CA ILE A 274 -22.44 11.29 6.04
C ILE A 274 -23.65 11.95 6.70
N GLU A 275 -23.56 13.18 7.20
CA GLU A 275 -24.70 13.91 7.75
C GLU A 275 -25.49 14.68 6.67
N GLY A 276 -24.90 14.85 5.49
CA GLY A 276 -25.49 15.58 4.38
C GLY A 276 -26.68 14.88 3.69
N PRO A 277 -27.30 15.58 2.71
CA PRO A 277 -28.47 15.10 1.98
C PRO A 277 -28.13 14.26 0.74
N THR A 278 -26.86 13.91 0.51
CA THR A 278 -26.43 13.21 -0.72
C THR A 278 -26.99 11.79 -0.79
N ARG A 279 -26.97 11.19 -2.00
CA ARG A 279 -27.43 9.82 -2.19
C ARG A 279 -26.52 8.83 -1.47
N THR A 280 -25.21 9.04 -1.54
CA THR A 280 -24.20 8.27 -0.80
C THR A 280 -24.47 8.31 0.69
N ALA A 281 -24.72 9.49 1.26
CA ALA A 281 -24.96 9.65 2.70
C ALA A 281 -26.21 8.89 3.15
N ARG A 282 -27.31 9.01 2.40
CA ARG A 282 -28.55 8.23 2.67
C ARG A 282 -28.28 6.74 2.62
N TRP A 283 -27.61 6.25 1.57
CA TRP A 283 -27.28 4.84 1.43
C TRP A 283 -26.46 4.32 2.62
N VAL A 284 -25.39 5.02 2.99
CA VAL A 284 -24.53 4.64 4.13
C VAL A 284 -25.32 4.62 5.43
N ARG A 285 -26.18 5.60 5.70
CA ARG A 285 -26.98 5.64 6.92
C ARG A 285 -27.98 4.48 7.02
N SER A 286 -28.52 4.05 5.88
CA SER A 286 -29.50 2.95 5.80
C SER A 286 -28.87 1.55 5.92
N HIS A 287 -27.64 1.36 5.46
CA HIS A 287 -27.02 0.02 5.39
C HIS A 287 -25.93 -0.21 6.45
N ILE A 288 -25.23 0.85 6.88
CA ILE A 288 -24.02 0.72 7.69
C ILE A 288 -24.26 1.19 9.14
N PRO A 289 -23.87 0.38 10.15
CA PRO A 289 -24.01 0.76 11.55
C PRO A 289 -23.30 2.08 11.87
N PRO A 290 -23.88 2.97 12.71
CA PRO A 290 -23.35 4.30 12.99
C PRO A 290 -21.85 4.36 13.30
N ARG A 291 -21.35 3.40 14.09
CA ARG A 291 -19.93 3.33 14.51
C ARG A 291 -18.95 2.99 13.38
N GLN A 292 -19.44 2.48 12.25
CA GLN A 292 -18.61 2.00 11.14
C GLN A 292 -18.66 2.93 9.91
N ARG A 293 -19.63 3.87 9.85
CA ARG A 293 -19.93 4.66 8.65
C ARG A 293 -18.74 5.41 8.07
N VAL A 294 -17.98 6.13 8.91
CA VAL A 294 -16.82 6.92 8.46
C VAL A 294 -15.72 6.02 7.90
N THR A 295 -15.41 4.92 8.58
CA THR A 295 -14.38 3.98 8.12
C THR A 295 -14.82 3.31 6.81
N PHE A 296 -16.06 2.80 6.77
CA PHE A 296 -16.63 2.18 5.59
C PHE A 296 -16.58 3.13 4.38
N LEU A 297 -17.15 4.33 4.51
CA LEU A 297 -17.17 5.30 3.42
C LEU A 297 -15.75 5.73 3.03
N GLY A 298 -14.85 5.86 4.00
CA GLY A 298 -13.43 6.13 3.75
C GLY A 298 -12.77 5.06 2.88
N THR A 299 -13.09 3.78 3.09
CA THR A 299 -12.60 2.68 2.24
C THR A 299 -13.21 2.73 0.82
N ILE A 300 -14.50 3.03 0.69
CA ILE A 300 -15.16 3.22 -0.62
C ILE A 300 -14.48 4.36 -1.40
N ILE A 301 -14.32 5.52 -0.77
CA ILE A 301 -13.65 6.68 -1.38
C ILE A 301 -12.19 6.35 -1.72
N PHE A 302 -11.50 5.59 -0.87
CA PHE A 302 -10.15 5.13 -1.17
C PHE A 302 -10.10 4.32 -2.48
N ARG A 303 -11.08 3.46 -2.79
CA ARG A 303 -11.11 2.73 -4.08
C ARG A 303 -11.29 3.66 -5.28
N LEU A 304 -12.09 4.70 -5.11
CA LEU A 304 -12.40 5.66 -6.19
C LEU A 304 -11.26 6.63 -6.48
N GLU A 305 -10.44 7.01 -5.50
CA GLU A 305 -9.38 8.00 -5.73
C GLU A 305 -8.02 7.63 -5.10
N GLY A 306 -8.01 7.15 -3.86
CA GLY A 306 -6.77 6.99 -3.08
C GLY A 306 -5.92 5.79 -3.50
N GLY A 307 -6.56 4.72 -3.97
CA GLY A 307 -5.96 3.47 -4.43
C GLY A 307 -5.69 3.43 -5.93
N CYS A 308 -6.14 4.44 -6.69
CA CYS A 308 -5.85 4.58 -8.11
C CYS A 308 -4.35 4.80 -8.31
N VAL A 309 -3.80 4.14 -9.32
CA VAL A 309 -2.39 4.27 -9.71
C VAL A 309 -2.26 4.62 -11.19
N GLN A 310 -1.17 5.32 -11.52
CA GLN A 310 -0.69 5.50 -12.88
C GLN A 310 0.19 4.30 -13.26
N SER A 311 0.18 3.88 -14.53
CA SER A 311 1.00 2.80 -15.06
C SER A 311 0.83 1.49 -14.27
N ARG A 312 -0.41 1.05 -14.04
CA ARG A 312 -0.71 -0.21 -13.34
C ARG A 312 -0.25 -1.40 -14.17
N LEU A 313 0.50 -2.30 -13.57
CA LEU A 313 0.75 -3.64 -14.10
C LEU A 313 -0.53 -4.47 -14.02
N ARG A 314 -1.09 -4.81 -15.18
CA ARG A 314 -2.31 -5.58 -15.37
C ARG A 314 -1.97 -7.01 -15.77
N TRP A 315 -2.60 -7.96 -15.10
CA TRP A 315 -2.50 -9.39 -15.36
C TRP A 315 -3.63 -10.10 -14.59
N ARG A 316 -3.98 -11.30 -15.02
CA ARG A 316 -5.25 -11.94 -14.63
C ARG A 316 -5.40 -12.08 -13.11
N ILE A 317 -4.35 -12.50 -12.40
CA ILE A 317 -4.40 -12.68 -10.94
C ILE A 317 -4.58 -11.34 -10.22
N ALA A 318 -3.81 -10.29 -10.55
CA ALA A 318 -3.97 -9.00 -9.89
C ALA A 318 -5.32 -8.35 -10.20
N ASP A 319 -5.81 -8.49 -11.43
CA ASP A 319 -7.09 -7.93 -11.83
C ASP A 319 -8.25 -8.60 -11.07
N HIS A 320 -8.14 -9.91 -10.88
CA HIS A 320 -9.07 -10.67 -10.06
C HIS A 320 -9.02 -10.21 -8.59
N LEU A 321 -7.82 -10.15 -7.99
CA LEU A 321 -7.66 -9.73 -6.59
C LEU A 321 -8.18 -8.31 -6.36
N ARG A 322 -7.89 -7.38 -7.28
CA ARG A 322 -8.41 -6.01 -7.23
C ARG A 322 -9.92 -5.99 -7.32
N ARG A 323 -10.54 -6.69 -8.29
CA ARG A 323 -12.00 -6.78 -8.39
C ARG A 323 -12.62 -7.27 -7.07
N VAL A 324 -12.09 -8.36 -6.52
CA VAL A 324 -12.60 -8.92 -5.25
C VAL A 324 -12.43 -7.92 -4.11
N THR A 325 -11.31 -7.20 -4.07
CA THR A 325 -11.05 -6.16 -3.06
C THR A 325 -12.01 -4.97 -3.19
N ASP A 326 -12.24 -4.50 -4.40
CA ASP A 326 -13.04 -3.31 -4.67
C ASP A 326 -14.52 -3.57 -4.41
N TYR A 327 -15.02 -4.74 -4.80
CA TYR A 327 -16.46 -5.04 -4.75
C TYR A 327 -16.86 -5.92 -3.56
N GLU A 328 -16.05 -6.90 -3.17
CA GLU A 328 -16.48 -8.01 -2.29
C GLU A 328 -15.85 -7.98 -0.89
N CYS A 329 -14.88 -7.09 -0.63
CA CYS A 329 -14.16 -7.00 0.65
C CYS A 329 -14.61 -5.81 1.53
N ASN A 330 -15.87 -5.38 1.43
CA ASN A 330 -16.38 -4.18 2.10
C ASN A 330 -17.15 -4.44 3.41
N GLY A 331 -17.04 -5.67 3.94
CA GLY A 331 -17.60 -6.10 5.22
C GLY A 331 -19.01 -6.70 5.12
N ALA A 332 -19.51 -7.23 6.24
CA ALA A 332 -20.76 -8.00 6.27
C ALA A 332 -22.02 -7.21 5.85
N HIS A 333 -21.96 -5.87 5.92
CA HIS A 333 -23.06 -4.97 5.54
C HIS A 333 -23.01 -4.52 4.08
N CYS A 334 -21.98 -4.92 3.32
CA CYS A 334 -21.78 -4.56 1.92
C CYS A 334 -20.99 -5.68 1.23
N GLN A 335 -21.70 -6.71 0.77
CA GLN A 335 -21.09 -7.84 0.05
C GLN A 335 -20.78 -7.50 -1.41
N ASP A 336 -21.46 -6.50 -1.97
CA ASP A 336 -21.21 -5.96 -3.30
C ASP A 336 -21.26 -4.43 -3.23
N ALA A 337 -20.11 -3.79 -3.46
CA ALA A 337 -19.99 -2.34 -3.41
C ALA A 337 -20.35 -1.62 -4.72
N THR A 338 -20.84 -2.31 -5.75
CA THR A 338 -21.12 -1.71 -7.07
C THR A 338 -22.03 -0.48 -6.96
N GLU A 339 -23.14 -0.58 -6.24
CA GLU A 339 -24.08 0.54 -6.07
C GLU A 339 -23.42 1.72 -5.35
N ILE A 340 -22.80 1.46 -4.19
CA ILE A 340 -22.24 2.53 -3.36
C ILE A 340 -21.03 3.20 -4.01
N LEU A 341 -20.24 2.48 -4.80
CA LEU A 341 -19.15 3.06 -5.60
C LEU A 341 -19.71 4.05 -6.63
N GLY A 342 -20.77 3.68 -7.35
CA GLY A 342 -21.41 4.58 -8.32
C GLY A 342 -22.03 5.83 -7.67
N LEU A 343 -22.67 5.68 -6.50
CA LEU A 343 -23.19 6.82 -5.74
C LEU A 343 -22.06 7.73 -5.24
N ALA A 344 -21.01 7.15 -4.66
CA ALA A 344 -19.90 7.90 -4.10
C ALA A 344 -19.11 8.63 -5.18
N GLN A 345 -18.94 8.03 -6.37
CA GLN A 345 -18.30 8.67 -7.52
C GLN A 345 -19.07 9.93 -7.96
N ALA A 346 -20.40 9.86 -8.03
CA ALA A 346 -21.24 11.00 -8.37
C ALA A 346 -21.19 12.14 -7.33
N ASP A 347 -20.95 11.79 -6.05
CA ASP A 347 -20.89 12.74 -4.94
C ASP A 347 -19.46 13.25 -4.64
N LEU A 348 -18.44 12.90 -5.44
CA LEU A 348 -17.05 13.33 -5.21
C LEU A 348 -16.86 14.86 -5.25
N GLY A 349 -17.62 15.56 -6.10
CA GLY A 349 -17.59 17.02 -6.17
C GLY A 349 -18.03 17.67 -4.85
N GLU A 350 -19.11 17.16 -4.27
CA GLU A 350 -19.62 17.59 -2.97
C GLU A 350 -18.62 17.27 -1.85
N LEU A 351 -18.02 16.08 -1.86
CA LEU A 351 -16.97 15.73 -0.91
C LEU A 351 -15.78 16.69 -0.97
N ASN A 352 -15.35 17.09 -2.17
CA ASN A 352 -14.24 18.04 -2.33
C ASN A 352 -14.61 19.45 -1.84
N ALA A 353 -15.87 19.89 -2.04
CA ALA A 353 -16.35 21.14 -1.45
C ALA A 353 -16.31 21.10 0.09
N ILE A 354 -16.77 20.00 0.68
CA ILE A 354 -16.70 19.77 2.14
C ILE A 354 -15.26 19.74 2.62
N ARG A 355 -14.36 19.03 1.92
CA ARG A 355 -12.92 18.99 2.26
C ARG A 355 -12.30 20.37 2.26
N ALA A 356 -12.64 21.22 1.29
CA ALA A 356 -12.17 22.61 1.22
C ALA A 356 -12.66 23.43 2.42
N GLU A 357 -13.92 23.29 2.80
CA GLU A 357 -14.45 23.97 3.98
C GLU A 357 -13.79 23.50 5.26
N VAL A 358 -13.66 22.18 5.44
CA VAL A 358 -12.96 21.59 6.58
C VAL A 358 -11.54 22.15 6.64
N MET A 359 -10.78 22.13 5.54
CA MET A 359 -9.38 22.57 5.52
C MET A 359 -9.19 24.03 5.94
N LYS A 360 -10.14 24.94 5.70
CA LYS A 360 -10.07 26.33 6.19
C LYS A 360 -10.00 26.38 7.73
N GLY A 361 -10.72 25.48 8.41
CA GLY A 361 -10.70 25.37 9.87
C GLY A 361 -9.43 24.73 10.45
N TRP A 362 -8.54 24.20 9.61
CA TRP A 362 -7.25 23.63 10.02
C TRP A 362 -6.06 24.55 9.68
N GLY A 363 -6.34 25.78 9.25
CA GLY A 363 -5.32 26.77 8.88
C GLY A 363 -4.32 27.08 10.00
N HIS A 364 -3.04 26.91 9.67
CA HIS A 364 -1.82 27.29 10.40
C HIS A 364 -1.64 26.70 11.81
N VAL A 365 -1.26 25.42 11.87
CA VAL A 365 -0.34 24.99 12.92
C VAL A 365 1.05 25.41 12.48
N SER A 366 1.40 26.68 12.75
CA SER A 366 2.77 27.20 12.67
C SER A 366 3.67 26.47 13.66
#